data_AF-A0A7S2LXQ4-F1
#
_entry.id   AF-A0A7S2LXQ4-F1
#
_cell.length_a   1.000
_cell.length_b   1.000
_cell.length_c   1.000
_cell.angle_alpha   90.00
_cell.angle_beta   90.00
_cell.angle_gamma   90.00
#
_symmetry.space_group_name_H-M   'P 1'
#
loop_
_entity.id
_entity.type
_entity.pdbx_description
1 polymer ?
#
loop_
_entity_poly.entity_id
_entity_poly.type
_entity_poly.pdbx_seq_one_letter_code
_entity_poly.pdbx_strand_id
1 'polypeptide(L)'
;MSMDDTDTQAIRDNLSKAHKVWKRLHRLLRGENMNPRVCGMFFKAVVQAVLLYGSETWVLTESAMRCLEGFYYRAACRMARENRPKKNSQTGEWTYPARKDVFEEVGLYTLTDYIDRRRKTIGAYISTDRSIFDLCKNGERRRGTNSRRWWWDQPMNADLESEEVASSVVSEDASEVGSQSSIEDSA
;
A
#
# COMPACT_ATOMS: atom_id res chain seq x y z
N MET A 1 -29.08 6.23 16.66
CA MET A 1 -28.21 5.12 17.08
C MET A 1 -27.50 4.60 15.83
N SER A 2 -26.22 4.88 15.62
CA SER A 2 -25.48 4.36 14.46
C SER A 2 -25.15 2.88 14.71
N MET A 3 -25.93 2.00 14.10
CA MET A 3 -25.92 0.55 14.38
C MET A 3 -24.89 -0.24 13.58
N ASP A 4 -24.10 0.39 12.72
CA ASP A 4 -23.07 -0.27 11.93
C ASP A 4 -21.71 -0.07 12.57
N ASP A 5 -21.19 -1.12 13.22
CA ASP A 5 -19.79 -1.22 13.66
C ASP A 5 -18.98 -1.58 12.40
N THR A 6 -19.00 -0.65 11.47
CA THR A 6 -18.25 -0.72 10.23
C THR A 6 -17.21 0.37 10.32
N ASP A 7 -15.95 0.01 10.14
CA ASP A 7 -14.82 0.94 10.18
C ASP A 7 -14.85 2.00 9.06
N THR A 8 -15.94 2.08 8.29
CA THR A 8 -16.21 3.07 7.25
C THR A 8 -15.83 4.48 7.67
N GLN A 9 -16.16 4.91 8.90
CA GLN A 9 -15.82 6.27 9.34
C GLN A 9 -14.30 6.43 9.50
N ALA A 10 -13.63 5.48 10.18
CA ALA A 10 -12.18 5.49 10.34
C ALA A 10 -11.46 5.44 8.99
N ILE A 11 -11.93 4.59 8.07
CA ILE A 11 -11.41 4.46 6.70
C ILE A 11 -11.56 5.77 5.94
N ARG A 12 -12.73 6.42 6.01
CA ARG A 12 -12.98 7.72 5.35
C ARG A 12 -12.08 8.82 5.90
N ASP A 13 -11.89 8.86 7.21
CA ASP A 13 -11.04 9.86 7.85
C ASP A 13 -9.56 9.64 7.49
N ASN A 14 -9.10 8.39 7.49
CA ASN A 14 -7.74 8.05 7.06
C ASN A 14 -7.52 8.34 5.58
N LEU A 15 -8.48 8.02 4.73
CA LEU A 15 -8.44 8.33 3.30
C LEU A 15 -8.36 9.84 3.06
N SER A 16 -9.16 10.64 3.80
CA SER A 16 -9.13 12.11 3.76
C SER A 16 -7.77 12.66 4.18
N LYS A 17 -7.18 12.13 5.26
CA LYS A 17 -5.83 12.50 5.72
C LYS A 17 -4.77 12.13 4.67
N ALA A 18 -4.81 10.89 4.15
CA ALA A 18 -3.90 10.40 3.13
C ALA A 18 -3.97 11.23 1.85
N HIS A 19 -5.17 11.65 1.41
CA HIS A 19 -5.35 12.57 0.29
C HIS A 19 -4.62 13.90 0.51
N LYS A 20 -4.74 14.50 1.71
CA LYS A 20 -4.09 15.77 2.05
C LYS A 20 -2.57 15.64 2.05
N VAL A 21 -2.06 14.56 2.66
CA VAL A 21 -0.62 14.26 2.69
C VAL A 21 -0.09 14.01 1.27
N TRP A 22 -0.78 13.20 0.48
CA TRP A 22 -0.40 12.90 -0.90
C TRP A 22 -0.38 14.15 -1.78
N LYS A 23 -1.37 15.05 -1.65
CA LYS A 23 -1.42 16.30 -2.42
C LYS A 23 -0.19 17.18 -2.16
N ARG A 24 0.36 17.17 -0.94
CA ARG A 24 1.57 17.92 -0.59
C ARG A 24 2.81 17.20 -1.11
N LEU A 25 2.95 15.92 -0.80
CA LEU A 25 4.12 15.10 -1.16
C LEU A 25 4.30 14.99 -2.68
N HIS A 26 3.23 14.69 -3.42
CA HIS A 26 3.31 14.49 -4.88
C HIS A 26 3.82 15.73 -5.63
N ARG A 27 3.51 16.93 -5.14
CA ARG A 27 4.01 18.18 -5.73
C ARG A 27 5.53 18.30 -5.62
N LEU A 28 6.08 17.89 -4.47
CA LEU A 28 7.53 17.88 -4.24
C LEU A 28 8.20 16.84 -5.13
N LEU A 29 7.71 15.59 -5.10
CA LEU A 29 8.27 14.49 -5.89
C LEU A 29 8.24 14.76 -7.40
N ARG A 30 7.21 15.46 -7.89
CA ARG A 30 7.11 15.84 -9.30
C ARG A 30 8.08 16.95 -9.69
N GLY A 31 8.38 17.89 -8.78
CA GLY A 31 9.33 18.97 -9.03
C GLY A 31 10.75 18.48 -9.24
N GLU A 32 11.13 17.43 -8.53
CA GLU A 32 12.50 16.87 -8.55
C GLU A 32 12.72 15.80 -9.64
N ASN A 33 11.70 15.50 -10.46
CA ASN A 33 11.74 14.45 -11.48
C ASN A 33 12.29 13.11 -10.94
N MET A 34 11.83 12.69 -9.75
CA MET A 34 12.35 11.50 -9.07
C MET A 34 12.06 10.21 -9.83
N ASN A 35 12.89 9.18 -9.60
CA ASN A 35 12.65 7.83 -10.11
C ASN A 35 11.33 7.28 -9.51
N PRO A 36 10.47 6.60 -10.30
CA PRO A 36 9.22 6.01 -9.82
C PRO A 36 9.36 5.13 -8.58
N ARG A 37 10.43 4.32 -8.49
CA ARG A 37 10.68 3.43 -7.34
C ARG A 37 10.91 4.23 -6.06
N VAL A 38 11.68 5.31 -6.15
CA VAL A 38 11.94 6.20 -5.00
C VAL A 38 10.66 6.94 -4.60
N CYS A 39 9.84 7.38 -5.56
CA CYS A 39 8.51 7.92 -5.26
C CYS A 39 7.64 6.92 -4.48
N GLY A 40 7.66 5.65 -4.90
CA GLY A 40 6.97 4.56 -4.22
C GLY A 40 7.42 4.35 -2.78
N MET A 41 8.74 4.45 -2.51
CA MET A 41 9.28 4.38 -1.15
C MET A 41 8.72 5.50 -0.25
N PHE A 42 8.73 6.75 -0.72
CA PHE A 42 8.15 7.87 0.03
C PHE A 42 6.65 7.71 0.23
N PHE A 43 5.93 7.24 -0.80
CA PHE A 43 4.50 6.99 -0.69
C PHE A 43 4.20 5.92 0.37
N LYS A 44 4.95 4.81 0.36
CA LYS A 44 4.82 3.72 1.33
C LYS A 44 5.12 4.20 2.75
N ALA A 45 6.20 4.97 2.92
CA ALA A 45 6.62 5.45 4.24
C ALA A 45 5.63 6.47 4.84
N VAL A 46 5.12 7.39 4.02
CA VAL A 46 4.38 8.56 4.52
C VAL A 46 2.87 8.42 4.30
N VAL A 47 2.43 8.17 3.06
CA VAL A 47 1.02 8.17 2.71
C VAL A 47 0.34 6.86 3.12
N GLN A 48 0.98 5.73 2.83
CA GLN A 48 0.41 4.42 3.14
C GLN A 48 0.36 4.18 4.65
N ALA A 49 1.32 4.70 5.42
CA ALA A 49 1.27 4.66 6.89
C ALA A 49 0.02 5.36 7.45
N VAL A 50 -0.32 6.53 6.92
CA VAL A 50 -1.54 7.26 7.29
C VAL A 50 -2.80 6.57 6.77
N LEU A 51 -2.76 6.08 5.53
CA LEU A 51 -3.90 5.44 4.88
C LEU A 51 -4.33 4.17 5.63
N LEU A 52 -3.37 3.37 6.08
CA LEU A 52 -3.60 2.02 6.61
C LEU A 52 -3.45 1.95 8.13
N TYR A 53 -3.49 3.09 8.81
CA TYR A 53 -3.48 3.15 10.26
C TYR A 53 -4.71 2.44 10.85
N GLY A 54 -4.48 1.37 11.62
CA GLY A 54 -5.53 0.54 12.22
C GLY A 54 -6.17 -0.47 11.26
N SER A 55 -5.58 -0.68 10.07
CA SER A 55 -6.13 -1.63 9.07
C SER A 55 -6.15 -3.09 9.52
N GLU A 56 -5.41 -3.42 10.58
CA GLU A 56 -5.31 -4.74 11.16
C GLU A 56 -6.63 -5.19 11.79
N THR A 57 -7.42 -4.25 12.29
CA THR A 57 -8.69 -4.54 12.99
C THR A 57 -9.92 -4.13 12.19
N TRP A 58 -9.75 -3.58 10.98
CA TRP A 58 -10.89 -3.13 10.19
C TRP A 58 -11.78 -4.29 9.73
N VAL A 59 -13.09 -4.10 9.83
CA VAL A 59 -14.12 -4.88 9.14
C VAL A 59 -14.41 -4.21 7.79
N LEU A 60 -13.73 -4.69 6.75
CA LEU A 60 -13.79 -4.09 5.42
C LEU A 60 -15.01 -4.57 4.64
N THR A 61 -15.83 -3.62 4.21
CA THR A 61 -16.83 -3.87 3.17
C THR A 61 -16.16 -3.81 1.79
N GLU A 62 -16.76 -4.51 0.84
CA GLU A 62 -16.34 -4.49 -0.56
C GLU A 62 -16.30 -3.06 -1.14
N SER A 63 -17.26 -2.20 -0.77
CA SER A 63 -17.28 -0.80 -1.19
C SER A 63 -16.12 0.00 -0.59
N ALA A 64 -15.81 -0.19 0.70
CA ALA A 64 -14.67 0.46 1.34
C ALA A 64 -13.34 0.03 0.71
N MET A 65 -13.20 -1.26 0.40
CA MET A 65 -12.01 -1.78 -0.28
C MET A 65 -11.80 -1.12 -1.64
N ARG A 66 -12.85 -1.04 -2.48
CA ARG A 66 -12.77 -0.34 -3.78
C ARG A 66 -12.39 1.13 -3.65
N CYS A 67 -12.89 1.83 -2.63
CA CYS A 67 -12.53 3.23 -2.39
C CYS A 67 -11.03 3.38 -2.09
N LEU A 68 -10.48 2.51 -1.24
CA LEU A 68 -9.07 2.51 -0.89
C LEU A 68 -8.19 2.16 -2.10
N GLU A 69 -8.54 1.09 -2.83
CA GLU A 69 -7.84 0.68 -4.05
C GLU A 69 -7.86 1.78 -5.12
N GLY A 70 -8.99 2.46 -5.29
CA GLY A 70 -9.14 3.54 -6.25
C GLY A 70 -8.21 4.72 -5.96
N PHE A 71 -8.07 5.10 -4.69
CA PHE A 71 -7.08 6.10 -4.29
C PHE A 71 -5.65 5.62 -4.53
N TYR A 72 -5.35 4.41 -4.07
CA TYR A 72 -4.02 3.82 -4.13
C TYR A 72 -3.51 3.70 -5.58
N TYR A 73 -4.34 3.16 -6.49
CA TYR A 73 -4.05 3.08 -7.92
C TYR A 73 -3.85 4.46 -8.55
N ARG A 74 -4.73 5.44 -8.27
CA ARG A 74 -4.58 6.80 -8.81
C ARG A 74 -3.31 7.49 -8.32
N ALA A 75 -2.88 7.22 -7.09
CA ALA A 75 -1.61 7.71 -6.58
C ALA A 75 -0.42 7.06 -7.30
N ALA A 76 -0.47 5.74 -7.49
CA ALA A 76 0.55 4.98 -8.23
C ALA A 76 0.69 5.47 -9.68
N CYS A 77 -0.41 5.67 -10.42
CA CYS A 77 -0.38 6.22 -11.78
C CYS A 77 0.26 7.62 -11.84
N ARG A 78 0.19 8.41 -10.77
CA ARG A 78 0.82 9.74 -10.71
C ARG A 78 2.32 9.65 -10.40
N MET A 79 2.80 8.54 -9.85
CA MET A 79 4.21 8.27 -9.58
C MET A 79 4.91 7.58 -10.75
N ALA A 80 4.22 6.66 -11.43
CA ALA A 80 4.69 6.03 -12.66
C ALA A 80 5.13 7.08 -13.68
N ARG A 81 6.08 6.78 -14.56
CA ARG A 81 6.48 7.56 -15.73
C ARG A 81 5.86 6.99 -17.01
N GLU A 82 5.90 5.67 -17.19
CA GLU A 82 5.51 4.98 -18.42
C GLU A 82 4.06 4.49 -18.38
N ASN A 83 3.70 3.79 -17.30
CA ASN A 83 2.38 3.22 -17.07
C ASN A 83 1.42 4.28 -16.51
N ARG A 84 1.13 5.28 -17.34
CA ARG A 84 0.15 6.34 -17.05
C ARG A 84 -1.09 6.17 -17.92
N PRO A 85 -2.27 6.59 -17.44
CA PRO A 85 -3.43 6.78 -18.30
C PRO A 85 -3.08 7.74 -19.44
N LYS A 86 -3.24 7.28 -20.68
CA LYS A 86 -2.93 8.04 -21.90
C LYS A 86 -4.22 8.27 -22.68
N LYS A 87 -4.38 9.48 -23.20
CA LYS A 87 -5.46 9.80 -24.13
C LYS A 87 -4.93 9.64 -25.55
N ASN A 88 -5.59 8.83 -26.36
CA ASN A 88 -5.27 8.73 -27.77
C ASN A 88 -5.63 10.06 -28.46
N SER A 89 -4.64 10.71 -29.09
CA SER A 89 -4.83 12.02 -29.72
C SER A 89 -5.77 11.99 -30.93
N GLN A 90 -5.93 10.82 -31.59
CA GLN A 90 -6.72 10.67 -32.80
C GLN A 90 -8.17 10.25 -32.50
N THR A 91 -8.37 9.26 -31.63
CA THR A 91 -9.71 8.75 -31.29
C THR A 91 -10.32 9.44 -30.07
N GLY A 92 -9.52 10.12 -29.27
CA GLY A 92 -9.94 10.73 -28.00
C GLY A 92 -10.17 9.73 -26.86
N GLU A 93 -9.99 8.43 -27.11
CA GLU A 93 -10.20 7.36 -26.14
C GLU A 93 -9.10 7.32 -25.07
N TRP A 94 -9.47 6.97 -23.83
CA TRP A 94 -8.54 6.82 -22.73
C TRP A 94 -8.12 5.36 -22.58
N THR A 95 -6.82 5.11 -22.69
CA THR A 95 -6.22 3.81 -22.37
C THR A 95 -5.66 3.84 -20.95
N TYR A 96 -6.09 2.89 -20.13
CA TYR A 96 -5.61 2.74 -18.76
C TYR A 96 -4.65 1.55 -18.67
N PRO A 97 -3.48 1.72 -18.02
CA PRO A 97 -2.53 0.62 -17.82
C PRO A 97 -3.09 -0.41 -16.84
N ALA A 98 -2.63 -1.66 -16.97
CA ALA A 98 -2.97 -2.71 -16.02
C ALA A 98 -2.42 -2.35 -14.62
N ARG A 99 -3.16 -2.72 -13.57
CA ARG A 99 -2.77 -2.40 -12.19
C ARG A 99 -1.40 -2.96 -11.82
N LYS A 100 -1.10 -4.18 -12.28
CA LYS A 100 0.15 -4.88 -12.02
C LYS A 100 1.35 -4.07 -12.52
N ASP A 101 1.32 -3.64 -13.78
CA ASP A 101 2.43 -2.91 -14.42
C ASP A 101 2.72 -1.57 -13.71
N VAL A 102 1.67 -0.85 -13.31
CA VAL A 102 1.81 0.41 -12.55
C VAL A 102 2.45 0.17 -11.18
N PHE A 103 2.00 -0.86 -10.47
CA PHE A 103 2.52 -1.20 -9.14
C PHE A 103 3.94 -1.72 -9.21
N GLU A 104 4.25 -2.53 -10.22
CA GLU A 104 5.60 -2.97 -10.51
C GLU A 104 6.49 -1.77 -10.77
N GLU A 105 6.19 -0.89 -11.72
CA GLU A 105 7.03 0.28 -12.03
C GLU A 105 7.35 1.15 -10.80
N VAL A 106 6.38 1.36 -9.91
CA VAL A 106 6.52 2.22 -8.72
C VAL A 106 7.08 1.45 -7.51
N GLY A 107 7.17 0.11 -7.56
CA GLY A 107 7.65 -0.70 -6.44
C GLY A 107 6.67 -0.83 -5.29
N LEU A 108 5.40 -1.01 -5.62
CA LEU A 108 4.32 -1.22 -4.66
C LEU A 108 3.72 -2.61 -4.86
N TYR A 109 3.25 -3.23 -3.77
CA TYR A 109 2.32 -4.37 -3.82
C TYR A 109 0.88 -3.87 -3.84
N THR A 110 -0.07 -4.79 -4.01
CA THR A 110 -1.49 -4.43 -3.91
C THR A 110 -1.84 -4.00 -2.49
N LEU A 111 -2.91 -3.21 -2.37
CA LEU A 111 -3.37 -2.77 -1.05
C LEU A 111 -3.77 -3.97 -0.17
N THR A 112 -4.39 -4.98 -0.78
CA THR A 112 -4.79 -6.24 -0.14
C THR A 112 -3.58 -6.91 0.50
N ASP A 113 -2.49 -7.09 -0.26
CA ASP A 113 -1.26 -7.70 0.26
C ASP A 113 -0.73 -6.98 1.50
N TYR A 114 -0.79 -5.64 1.50
CA TYR A 114 -0.34 -4.85 2.63
C TYR A 114 -1.25 -4.93 3.86
N ILE A 115 -2.57 -5.04 3.67
CA ILE A 115 -3.52 -5.21 4.77
C ILE A 115 -3.34 -6.62 5.36
N ASP A 116 -3.24 -7.63 4.51
CA ASP A 116 -3.09 -9.02 4.92
C ASP A 116 -1.77 -9.25 5.67
N ARG A 117 -0.65 -8.70 5.20
CA ARG A 117 0.64 -8.76 5.92
C ARG A 117 0.54 -8.18 7.33
N ARG A 118 -0.14 -7.04 7.50
CA ARG A 118 -0.30 -6.42 8.83
C ARG A 118 -1.23 -7.22 9.73
N ARG A 119 -2.35 -7.71 9.19
CA ARG A 119 -3.27 -8.60 9.91
C ARG A 119 -2.57 -9.86 10.40
N LYS A 120 -1.79 -10.52 9.54
CA LYS A 120 -0.97 -11.70 9.92
C LYS A 120 -0.03 -11.40 11.07
N THR A 121 0.68 -10.27 11.00
CA THR A 121 1.64 -9.85 12.03
C THR A 121 0.95 -9.69 13.39
N ILE A 122 -0.18 -8.99 13.43
CA ILE A 122 -0.96 -8.82 14.66
C ILE A 122 -1.61 -10.13 15.12
N GLY A 123 -2.09 -10.95 14.18
CA GLY A 123 -2.71 -12.24 14.48
C GLY A 123 -1.74 -13.21 15.14
N ALA A 124 -0.52 -13.34 14.63
CA ALA A 124 0.52 -14.18 15.22
C ALA A 124 0.88 -13.75 16.65
N TYR A 125 0.96 -12.45 16.88
CA TYR A 125 1.19 -11.89 18.22
C TYR A 125 0.03 -12.22 19.18
N ILE A 126 -1.21 -12.00 18.75
CA ILE A 126 -2.39 -12.25 19.59
C ILE A 126 -2.57 -13.75 19.86
N SER A 127 -2.33 -14.63 18.87
CA SER A 127 -2.53 -16.07 19.05
C SER A 127 -1.48 -16.72 19.95
N THR A 128 -0.27 -16.14 20.04
CA THR A 128 0.83 -16.71 20.84
C THR A 128 0.72 -16.31 22.31
N ASP A 129 0.36 -15.05 22.59
CA ASP A 129 0.59 -14.46 23.92
C ASP A 129 -0.68 -14.24 24.75
N ARG A 130 -1.88 -14.48 24.21
CA ARG A 130 -3.12 -13.94 24.79
C ARG A 130 -4.27 -14.96 24.85
N SER A 131 -4.43 -15.60 26.00
CA SER A 131 -5.60 -16.47 26.30
C SER A 131 -6.95 -15.75 26.21
N ILE A 132 -6.97 -14.41 26.33
CA ILE A 132 -8.20 -13.63 26.17
C ILE A 132 -8.79 -13.74 24.75
N PHE A 133 -7.94 -13.97 23.74
CA PHE A 133 -8.42 -14.13 22.37
C PHE A 133 -9.27 -15.39 22.22
N ASP A 134 -8.84 -16.50 22.83
CA ASP A 134 -9.62 -17.75 22.84
C ASP A 134 -10.94 -17.57 23.59
N LEU A 135 -10.95 -16.83 24.70
CA LEU A 135 -12.17 -16.49 25.42
C LEU A 135 -13.14 -15.65 24.56
N CYS A 136 -12.62 -14.70 23.78
CA CYS A 136 -13.43 -13.89 22.86
C CYS A 136 -13.99 -14.73 21.71
N LYS A 137 -13.20 -15.66 21.16
CA LYS A 137 -13.61 -16.51 20.03
C LYS A 137 -14.67 -17.53 20.45
N ASN A 138 -14.57 -18.06 21.66
CA ASN A 138 -15.51 -19.04 22.22
C ASN A 138 -16.73 -18.39 22.90
N GLY A 139 -16.76 -17.06 23.01
CA GLY A 139 -17.86 -16.34 23.63
C GLY A 139 -19.15 -16.42 22.82
N GLU A 140 -20.23 -16.89 23.44
CA GLU A 140 -21.53 -16.95 22.80
C GLU A 140 -22.16 -15.56 22.63
N ARG A 141 -22.83 -15.35 21.49
CA ARG A 141 -23.57 -14.09 21.26
C ARG A 141 -24.76 -14.02 22.21
N ARG A 142 -24.92 -12.88 22.87
CA ARG A 142 -26.12 -12.62 23.67
C ARG A 142 -27.36 -12.51 22.78
N ARG A 143 -28.45 -13.12 23.22
CA ARG A 143 -29.75 -13.07 22.53
C ARG A 143 -30.18 -11.61 22.32
N GLY A 144 -30.63 -11.29 21.10
CA GLY A 144 -31.04 -9.94 20.72
C GLY A 144 -29.91 -9.04 20.18
N THR A 145 -28.67 -9.53 20.12
CA THR A 145 -27.58 -8.81 19.44
C THR A 145 -27.59 -9.08 17.93
N ASN A 146 -27.49 -8.03 17.11
CA ASN A 146 -27.41 -8.15 15.65
C ASN A 146 -26.19 -8.97 15.25
N SER A 147 -26.29 -9.80 14.21
CA SER A 147 -25.14 -10.53 13.64
C SER A 147 -24.11 -9.54 13.08
N ARG A 148 -22.84 -9.73 13.44
CA ARG A 148 -21.69 -8.90 13.02
C ARG A 148 -20.53 -9.82 12.72
N ARG A 149 -19.77 -9.49 11.67
CA ARG A 149 -18.48 -10.12 11.38
C ARG A 149 -17.42 -9.48 12.27
N TRP A 150 -16.57 -10.30 12.87
CA TRP A 150 -15.40 -9.81 13.58
C TRP A 150 -14.22 -9.66 12.64
N TRP A 151 -13.22 -8.88 13.06
CA TRP A 151 -12.03 -8.71 12.24
C TRP A 151 -11.23 -10.02 12.09
N TRP A 152 -11.27 -10.90 13.10
CA TRP A 152 -10.67 -12.23 13.06
C TRP A 152 -11.49 -13.29 12.29
N ASP A 153 -12.72 -12.96 11.86
CA ASP A 153 -13.52 -13.84 10.99
C ASP A 153 -13.22 -13.61 9.50
N GLN A 154 -12.37 -12.63 9.17
CA GLN A 154 -11.94 -12.37 7.80
C GLN A 154 -10.80 -13.31 7.40
N PRO A 155 -10.73 -13.76 6.14
CA PRO A 155 -9.70 -14.69 5.69
C PRO A 155 -8.31 -14.07 5.88
N MET A 156 -7.56 -14.60 6.83
CA MET A 156 -6.11 -14.40 6.94
C MET A 156 -5.49 -15.48 6.06
N ASN A 157 -5.34 -15.24 4.76
CA ASN A 157 -4.70 -16.23 3.86
C ASN A 157 -3.26 -16.42 4.31
N ALA A 158 -2.93 -17.45 5.07
CA ALA A 158 -1.69 -17.58 5.85
C ALA A 158 -0.44 -17.97 5.05
N ASP A 159 -0.45 -17.90 3.72
CA ASP A 159 0.73 -18.31 2.93
C ASP A 159 1.49 -17.05 2.47
N LEU A 160 2.67 -16.82 3.04
CA LEU A 160 3.70 -15.95 2.49
C LEU A 160 4.97 -16.77 2.45
N GLU A 161 5.36 -17.22 1.28
CA GLU A 161 6.75 -17.58 1.05
C GLU A 161 7.62 -16.32 1.23
N SER A 162 8.64 -16.46 2.07
CA SER A 162 9.53 -15.39 2.53
C SER A 162 10.27 -14.71 1.38
N GLU A 163 10.19 -13.39 1.29
CA GLU A 163 11.06 -12.57 0.43
C GLU A 163 12.05 -11.77 1.29
N GLU A 164 13.21 -12.37 1.59
CA GLU A 164 14.41 -11.65 2.05
C GLU A 164 15.17 -10.97 0.88
N VAL A 165 14.69 -11.07 -0.35
CA VAL A 165 15.48 -10.73 -1.55
C VAL A 165 15.58 -9.21 -1.81
N ALA A 166 14.70 -8.40 -1.24
CA ALA A 166 14.68 -6.96 -1.51
C ALA A 166 15.78 -6.14 -0.79
N SER A 167 16.47 -6.72 0.20
CA SER A 167 17.55 -6.01 0.92
C SER A 167 18.95 -6.24 0.32
N SER A 168 19.14 -7.27 -0.51
CA SER A 168 20.48 -7.65 -1.00
C SER A 168 20.95 -6.87 -2.23
N VAL A 169 20.04 -6.36 -3.05
CA VAL A 169 20.37 -5.69 -4.33
C VAL A 169 20.92 -4.26 -4.21
N VAL A 170 21.10 -3.75 -2.98
CA VAL A 170 21.55 -2.36 -2.75
C VAL A 170 23.07 -2.25 -2.55
N SER A 171 23.81 -3.35 -2.48
CA SER A 171 25.27 -3.30 -2.20
C SER A 171 26.18 -3.34 -3.43
N GLU A 172 25.67 -3.67 -4.62
CA GLU A 172 26.56 -3.92 -5.78
C GLU A 172 26.76 -2.73 -6.73
N ASP A 173 25.96 -1.67 -6.67
CA ASP A 173 25.99 -0.62 -7.72
C ASP A 173 26.67 0.70 -7.31
N ALA A 174 27.55 0.67 -6.29
CA ALA A 174 28.23 1.86 -5.77
C ALA A 174 29.73 1.93 -6.09
N SER A 175 30.28 1.05 -6.93
CA SER A 175 31.72 1.03 -7.20
C SER A 175 32.08 0.91 -8.68
N GLU A 176 31.54 1.77 -9.55
CA GLU A 176 32.18 1.96 -10.85
C GLU A 176 31.85 3.30 -11.53
N VAL A 177 32.34 4.42 -10.99
CA VAL A 177 32.59 5.62 -11.81
C VAL A 177 33.80 6.39 -11.25
N GLY A 178 34.88 6.46 -12.04
CA GLY A 178 35.84 7.57 -11.93
C GLY A 178 37.29 7.23 -12.27
N SER A 179 37.63 7.20 -13.56
CA SER A 179 38.93 7.69 -14.04
C SER A 179 38.84 8.00 -15.54
N GLN A 180 38.67 9.29 -15.85
CA GLN A 180 38.83 9.82 -17.20
C GLN A 180 40.30 10.13 -17.49
N SER A 181 40.60 9.95 -18.78
CA SER A 181 41.79 10.27 -19.57
C SER A 181 42.56 11.55 -19.23
N SER A 182 43.87 11.50 -19.43
CA SER A 182 44.65 12.62 -19.95
C SER A 182 45.63 12.11 -21.02
N ILE A 183 45.31 12.45 -22.26
CA ILE A 183 46.19 12.63 -23.42
C ILE A 183 46.64 14.11 -23.29
N GLU A 184 47.90 14.56 -23.37
CA GLU A 184 48.89 14.49 -24.44
C GLU A 184 50.16 15.20 -23.89
N ASP A 185 51.38 14.81 -24.29
CA ASP A 185 52.30 15.73 -24.97
C ASP A 185 53.56 15.04 -25.49
N SER A 186 53.97 15.45 -26.69
CA SER A 186 55.09 14.95 -27.48
C SER A 186 56.39 15.73 -27.22
N ALA A 187 57.52 15.03 -27.10
CA ALA A 187 58.83 15.36 -27.68
C ALA A 187 59.83 14.21 -27.40
#